data_AF-A0A6N8UPG9-F1
#
_entry.id   AF-A0A6N8UPG9-F1
#
_cell.length_a   1.000
_cell.length_b   1.000
_cell.length_c   1.000
_cell.angle_alpha   90.00
_cell.angle_beta   90.00
_cell.angle_gamma   90.00
#
_symmetry.space_group_name_H-M   'P 1'
#
loop_
_entity.id
_entity.type
_entity.pdbx_description
1 polymer ?
#
loop_
_entity_poly.entity_id
_entity_poly.type
_entity_poly.pdbx_seq_one_letter_code
_entity_poly.pdbx_strand_id
1 'polypeptide(L)'
;MSKITDLKFDDKNFNKGTEYGKSLMEKSLSKFGAGRSILIDKNDKIIAGNKTAENFAELGLENIKIIESDGKTLVAVKRNDIDLDTPEGREFALADNQTAKVNIDFDFEELESELEVNVLEDWGVRNDIIEVDDEMMVVSDYDEIPKAKELDFSDKYIIVRFKNDEEYNKFVTELNIPVEISPNFKNESNAEIERKVIFDYEDLHTKFK
;
A
#
# COMPACT_ATOMS: atom_id res chain seq x y z
N MET A 1 -9.99 -34.34 5.14
CA MET A 1 -8.97 -33.39 4.65
C MET A 1 -9.72 -32.10 4.43
N SER A 2 -9.28 -30.99 5.02
CA SER A 2 -9.98 -29.71 4.90
C SER A 2 -9.75 -29.14 3.50
N LYS A 3 -10.74 -28.40 3.00
CA LYS A 3 -10.71 -27.73 1.70
C LYS A 3 -10.73 -26.22 1.85
N ILE A 4 -10.20 -25.51 0.85
CA ILE A 4 -10.24 -24.05 0.79
C ILE A 4 -11.68 -23.51 0.84
N THR A 5 -12.64 -24.28 0.31
CA THR A 5 -14.08 -23.98 0.34
C THR A 5 -14.70 -24.07 1.74
N ASP A 6 -13.99 -24.65 2.71
CA ASP A 6 -14.44 -24.69 4.10
C ASP A 6 -14.18 -23.34 4.80
N LEU A 7 -13.34 -22.48 4.22
CA LEU A 7 -13.01 -21.17 4.75
C LEU A 7 -13.96 -20.09 4.24
N LYS A 8 -14.13 -19.04 5.03
CA LYS A 8 -14.86 -17.83 4.66
C LYS A 8 -13.86 -16.73 4.33
N PHE A 9 -13.98 -16.20 3.12
CA PHE A 9 -13.25 -14.99 2.75
C PHE A 9 -13.68 -13.82 3.62
N ASP A 10 -12.76 -12.92 3.89
CA ASP A 10 -13.06 -11.66 4.55
C ASP A 10 -13.85 -10.76 3.60
N ASP A 11 -15.11 -10.53 3.97
CA ASP A 11 -16.06 -9.71 3.24
C ASP A 11 -15.76 -8.21 3.31
N LYS A 12 -14.82 -7.81 4.18
CA LYS A 12 -14.36 -6.44 4.40
C LYS A 12 -12.84 -6.33 4.33
N ASN A 13 -12.23 -7.14 3.47
CA ASN A 13 -10.79 -7.20 3.34
C ASN A 13 -10.23 -5.86 2.85
N PHE A 14 -9.42 -5.21 3.70
CA PHE A 14 -8.77 -3.93 3.42
C PHE A 14 -7.80 -3.95 2.23
N ASN A 15 -7.45 -5.10 1.67
CA ASN A 15 -6.62 -5.18 0.48
C ASN A 15 -7.43 -5.63 -0.74
N LYS A 16 -7.61 -4.71 -1.70
CA LYS A 16 -8.25 -4.98 -3.01
C LYS A 16 -7.37 -5.88 -3.88
N GLY A 17 -6.07 -5.83 -3.70
CA GLY A 17 -5.09 -6.46 -4.57
C GLY A 17 -4.87 -5.66 -5.85
N THR A 18 -3.85 -6.04 -6.62
CA THR A 18 -3.57 -5.44 -7.93
C THR A 18 -3.61 -6.52 -9.01
N GLU A 19 -3.99 -6.18 -10.25
CA GLU A 19 -3.96 -7.16 -11.36
C GLU A 19 -2.55 -7.69 -11.61
N TYR A 20 -1.54 -6.82 -11.51
CA TYR A 20 -0.14 -7.21 -11.62
C TYR A 20 0.28 -8.14 -10.49
N GLY A 21 -0.08 -7.81 -9.25
CA GLY A 21 0.16 -8.64 -8.07
C GLY A 21 -0.48 -10.02 -8.20
N LYS A 22 -1.74 -10.06 -8.63
CA LYS A 22 -2.47 -11.29 -8.95
C LYS A 22 -1.70 -12.15 -9.96
N SER A 23 -1.29 -11.58 -11.09
CA SER A 23 -0.54 -12.32 -12.12
C SER A 23 0.77 -12.93 -11.59
N LEU A 24 1.48 -12.23 -10.70
CA LEU A 24 2.69 -12.75 -10.09
C LEU A 24 2.38 -13.83 -9.04
N MET A 25 1.27 -13.71 -8.30
CA MET A 25 0.80 -14.72 -7.36
C MET A 25 0.44 -16.02 -8.10
N GLU A 26 -0.32 -15.95 -9.19
CA GLU A 26 -0.65 -17.11 -10.03
C GLU A 26 0.61 -17.81 -10.53
N LYS A 27 1.58 -17.03 -11.05
CA LYS A 27 2.88 -17.56 -11.48
C LYS A 27 3.63 -18.23 -10.34
N SER A 28 3.68 -17.60 -9.17
CA SER A 28 4.39 -18.12 -8.00
C SER A 28 3.76 -19.40 -7.49
N LEU A 29 2.43 -19.44 -7.33
CA LEU A 29 1.69 -20.62 -6.90
C LEU A 29 1.81 -21.76 -7.90
N SER A 30 1.74 -21.48 -9.20
CA SER A 30 1.88 -22.50 -10.25
C SER A 30 3.28 -23.10 -10.29
N LYS A 31 4.32 -22.28 -10.05
CA LYS A 31 5.72 -22.71 -10.12
C LYS A 31 6.20 -23.37 -8.82
N PHE A 32 5.93 -22.77 -7.68
CA PHE A 32 6.51 -23.15 -6.39
C PHE A 32 5.50 -23.78 -5.42
N GLY A 33 4.21 -23.74 -5.74
CA GLY A 33 3.14 -24.10 -4.80
C GLY A 33 2.97 -23.07 -3.68
N ALA A 34 2.22 -23.45 -2.64
CA ALA A 34 2.02 -22.60 -1.47
C ALA A 34 3.32 -22.44 -0.66
N GLY A 35 3.69 -21.18 -0.40
CA GLY A 35 4.85 -20.81 0.41
C GLY A 35 4.50 -20.54 1.86
N ARG A 36 3.92 -19.36 2.10
CA ARG A 36 3.40 -18.98 3.43
C ARG A 36 2.04 -19.60 3.69
N SER A 37 1.78 -19.87 4.96
CA SER A 37 0.42 -20.16 5.44
C SER A 37 -0.43 -18.89 5.43
N ILE A 38 -1.74 -19.07 5.28
CA ILE A 38 -2.74 -18.04 5.58
C ILE A 38 -3.11 -18.08 7.08
N LEU A 39 -3.75 -17.03 7.56
CA LEU A 39 -4.24 -16.93 8.94
C LEU A 39 -5.77 -16.89 8.95
N ILE A 40 -6.40 -17.71 9.79
CA ILE A 40 -7.86 -17.76 9.96
C ILE A 40 -8.24 -17.53 11.42
N ASP A 41 -9.42 -16.97 11.64
CA ASP A 41 -10.01 -16.80 12.97
C ASP A 41 -10.69 -18.08 13.48
N LYS A 42 -11.21 -18.03 14.71
CA LYS A 42 -11.94 -19.14 15.35
C LYS A 42 -13.24 -19.56 14.65
N ASN A 43 -13.70 -18.81 13.65
CA ASN A 43 -14.94 -19.01 12.90
C ASN A 43 -14.66 -19.36 11.42
N ASP A 44 -13.42 -19.74 11.12
CA ASP A 44 -12.91 -20.07 9.79
C ASP A 44 -12.92 -18.88 8.80
N LYS A 45 -12.93 -17.63 9.30
CA LYS A 45 -12.76 -16.42 8.47
C LYS A 45 -11.28 -16.12 8.27
N ILE A 46 -10.89 -15.78 7.04
CA ILE A 46 -9.49 -15.48 6.70
C ILE A 46 -9.11 -14.08 7.18
N ILE A 47 -8.17 -13.99 8.13
CA ILE A 47 -7.60 -12.73 8.64
C ILE A 47 -6.49 -12.22 7.69
N ALA A 48 -5.62 -13.12 7.23
CA ALA A 48 -4.49 -12.76 6.37
C ALA A 48 -4.28 -13.81 5.28
N GLY A 49 -3.94 -13.34 4.08
CA GLY A 49 -3.74 -14.20 2.90
C GLY A 49 -5.01 -14.44 2.07
N ASN A 50 -6.02 -13.56 2.17
CA ASN A 50 -7.23 -13.61 1.34
C ASN A 50 -6.91 -13.73 -0.16
N LYS A 51 -6.00 -12.89 -0.69
CA LYS A 51 -5.61 -12.92 -2.10
C LYS A 51 -4.87 -14.21 -2.49
N THR A 52 -4.07 -14.76 -1.58
CA THR A 52 -3.45 -16.08 -1.78
C THR A 52 -4.51 -17.18 -1.85
N ALA A 53 -5.49 -17.19 -0.95
CA ALA A 53 -6.58 -18.17 -0.94
C ALA A 53 -7.44 -18.10 -2.21
N GLU A 54 -7.74 -16.88 -2.67
CA GLU A 54 -8.48 -16.61 -3.92
C GLU A 54 -7.76 -17.23 -5.12
N ASN A 55 -6.49 -16.88 -5.32
CA ASN A 55 -5.67 -17.38 -6.42
C ASN A 55 -5.45 -18.90 -6.34
N PHE A 56 -5.27 -19.44 -5.13
CA PHE A 56 -5.12 -20.88 -4.91
C PHE A 56 -6.36 -21.64 -5.38
N ALA A 57 -7.55 -21.14 -5.03
CA ALA A 57 -8.82 -21.71 -5.48
C ALA A 57 -9.04 -21.55 -6.99
N GLU A 58 -8.71 -20.39 -7.57
CA GLU A 58 -8.80 -20.13 -9.02
C GLU A 58 -7.91 -21.06 -9.85
N LEU A 59 -6.76 -21.47 -9.32
CA LEU A 59 -5.88 -22.49 -9.91
C LEU A 59 -6.40 -23.93 -9.76
N GLY A 60 -7.58 -24.13 -9.15
CA GLY A 60 -8.16 -25.44 -8.90
C GLY A 60 -7.47 -26.22 -7.77
N LEU A 61 -6.65 -25.55 -6.97
CA LEU A 61 -6.03 -26.16 -5.79
C LEU A 61 -6.99 -26.03 -4.61
N GLU A 62 -7.31 -27.15 -3.97
CA GLU A 62 -8.37 -27.17 -2.96
C GLU A 62 -7.91 -27.64 -1.57
N ASN A 63 -6.85 -28.42 -1.47
CA ASN A 63 -6.48 -29.07 -0.21
C ASN A 63 -5.76 -28.11 0.73
N ILE A 64 -6.27 -27.96 1.95
CA ILE A 64 -5.64 -27.18 3.01
C ILE A 64 -5.39 -28.02 4.25
N LYS A 65 -4.49 -27.55 5.11
CA LYS A 65 -4.24 -28.13 6.43
C LYS A 65 -4.41 -27.02 7.47
N ILE A 66 -5.34 -27.22 8.39
CA ILE A 66 -5.59 -26.30 9.50
C ILE A 66 -4.75 -26.74 10.71
N ILE A 67 -4.05 -25.78 11.31
CA ILE A 67 -3.30 -25.95 12.55
C ILE A 67 -3.85 -24.93 13.54
N GLU A 68 -4.52 -25.41 14.58
CA GLU A 68 -5.04 -24.55 15.64
C GLU A 68 -3.89 -23.99 16.49
N SER A 69 -3.95 -22.70 16.81
CA SER A 69 -2.98 -21.99 17.64
C SER A 69 -3.70 -20.96 18.50
N ASP A 70 -3.17 -20.71 19.69
CA ASP A 70 -3.64 -19.65 20.60
C ASP A 70 -2.83 -18.35 20.43
N GLY A 71 -1.95 -18.29 19.43
CA GLY A 71 -1.09 -17.14 19.13
C GLY A 71 0.14 -17.01 20.03
N LYS A 72 0.34 -17.88 21.03
CA LYS A 72 1.50 -17.81 21.93
C LYS A 72 2.72 -18.59 21.44
N THR A 73 2.51 -19.49 20.49
CA THR A 73 3.57 -20.29 19.86
C THR A 73 3.68 -19.96 18.38
N LEU A 74 4.88 -19.62 17.92
CA LEU A 74 5.16 -19.40 16.51
C LEU A 74 5.04 -20.72 15.74
N VAL A 75 4.15 -20.75 14.75
CA VAL A 75 4.00 -21.89 13.84
C VAL A 75 4.96 -21.72 12.67
N ALA A 76 5.89 -22.66 12.51
CA ALA A 76 6.82 -22.69 11.38
C ALA A 76 6.41 -23.75 10.35
N VAL A 77 6.28 -23.35 9.08
CA VAL A 77 6.00 -24.25 7.95
C VAL A 77 7.32 -24.63 7.28
N LYS A 78 7.63 -25.93 7.25
CA LYS A 78 8.84 -26.46 6.61
C LYS A 78 8.49 -27.08 5.25
N ARG A 79 9.12 -26.57 4.19
CA ARG A 79 9.18 -27.22 2.86
C ARG A 79 10.35 -28.20 2.86
N ASN A 80 10.11 -29.43 2.41
CA ASN A 80 11.16 -30.47 2.32
C ASN A 80 11.71 -30.61 0.89
N ASP A 81 11.08 -29.94 -0.06
CA ASP A 81 11.33 -29.97 -1.50
C ASP A 81 12.05 -28.71 -2.02
N ILE A 82 12.24 -27.70 -1.17
CA ILE A 82 12.93 -26.45 -1.51
C ILE A 82 14.14 -26.26 -0.60
N ASP A 83 15.28 -25.90 -1.19
CA ASP A 83 16.50 -25.50 -0.50
C ASP A 83 16.84 -24.03 -0.84
N LEU A 84 16.89 -23.18 0.19
CA LEU A 84 17.14 -21.75 0.07
C LEU A 84 18.50 -21.43 -0.58
N ASP A 85 19.49 -22.31 -0.44
CA ASP A 85 20.84 -22.07 -0.95
C ASP A 85 21.02 -22.49 -2.42
N THR A 86 19.92 -22.84 -3.08
CA THR A 86 19.86 -23.07 -4.53
C THR A 86 19.31 -21.84 -5.27
N PRO A 87 19.58 -21.71 -6.58
CA PRO A 87 18.95 -20.66 -7.40
C PRO A 87 17.41 -20.69 -7.34
N GLU A 88 16.81 -21.88 -7.30
CA GLU A 88 15.36 -22.07 -7.18
C GLU A 88 14.83 -21.54 -5.84
N GLY A 89 15.49 -21.87 -4.73
CA GLY A 89 15.11 -21.36 -3.40
C GLY A 89 15.25 -19.85 -3.29
N ARG A 90 16.28 -19.26 -3.90
CA ARG A 90 16.45 -17.79 -3.97
C ARG A 90 15.38 -17.14 -4.84
N GLU A 91 15.03 -17.75 -5.96
CA GLU A 91 13.92 -17.27 -6.80
C GLU A 91 12.59 -17.35 -6.07
N PHE A 92 12.35 -18.42 -5.31
CA PHE A 92 11.13 -18.55 -4.51
C PHE A 92 11.05 -17.48 -3.42
N ALA A 93 12.14 -17.21 -2.72
CA ALA A 93 12.20 -16.14 -1.72
C ALA A 93 11.94 -14.76 -2.33
N LEU A 94 12.41 -14.50 -3.56
CA LEU A 94 12.08 -13.30 -4.31
C LEU A 94 10.58 -13.26 -4.66
N ALA A 95 10.05 -14.34 -5.23
CA ALA A 95 8.66 -14.42 -5.66
C ALA A 95 7.70 -14.20 -4.48
N ASP A 96 7.94 -14.85 -3.34
CA ASP A 96 7.14 -14.73 -2.13
C ASP A 96 7.11 -13.29 -1.58
N ASN A 97 8.26 -12.62 -1.48
CA ASN A 97 8.30 -11.24 -0.97
C ASN A 97 7.76 -10.22 -1.99
N GLN A 98 8.08 -10.39 -3.27
CA GLN A 98 7.67 -9.45 -4.30
C GLN A 98 6.16 -9.52 -4.56
N THR A 99 5.59 -10.73 -4.63
CA THR A 99 4.13 -10.90 -4.79
C THR A 99 3.37 -10.28 -3.63
N ALA A 100 3.84 -10.49 -2.39
CA ALA A 100 3.25 -9.85 -1.22
C ALA A 100 3.31 -8.32 -1.33
N LYS A 101 4.45 -7.75 -1.72
CA LYS A 101 4.63 -6.29 -1.85
C LYS A 101 3.73 -5.68 -2.92
N VAL A 102 3.76 -6.20 -4.14
CA VAL A 102 3.08 -5.56 -5.28
C VAL A 102 1.57 -5.80 -5.31
N ASN A 103 1.09 -6.75 -4.51
CA ASN A 103 -0.32 -7.07 -4.40
C ASN A 103 -1.03 -6.32 -3.25
N ILE A 104 -0.38 -5.35 -2.61
CA ILE A 104 -1.07 -4.47 -1.67
C ILE A 104 -1.63 -3.27 -2.44
N ASP A 105 -2.95 -3.12 -2.41
CA ASP A 105 -3.68 -1.91 -2.77
C ASP A 105 -4.78 -1.74 -1.72
N PHE A 106 -4.56 -0.82 -0.78
CA PHE A 106 -5.47 -0.62 0.34
C PHE A 106 -6.81 -0.04 -0.12
N ASP A 107 -7.88 -0.59 0.42
CA ASP A 107 -9.22 -0.02 0.36
C ASP A 107 -9.37 0.96 1.54
N PHE A 108 -9.06 2.23 1.29
CA PHE A 108 -9.15 3.26 2.33
C PHE A 108 -10.59 3.54 2.74
N GLU A 109 -11.55 3.40 1.83
CA GLU A 109 -12.98 3.52 2.16
C GLU A 109 -13.39 2.42 3.15
N GLU A 110 -13.00 1.17 2.90
CA GLU A 110 -13.28 0.06 3.83
C GLU A 110 -12.54 0.22 5.16
N LEU A 111 -11.25 0.61 5.11
CA LEU A 111 -10.44 0.87 6.31
C LEU A 111 -11.08 1.92 7.23
N GLU A 112 -11.49 3.06 6.69
CA GLU A 112 -12.14 4.14 7.45
C GLU A 112 -13.55 3.78 7.92
N SER A 113 -14.22 2.88 7.21
CA SER A 113 -15.54 2.38 7.63
C SER A 113 -15.46 1.43 8.83
N GLU A 114 -14.35 0.71 8.99
CA GLU A 114 -14.17 -0.30 10.04
C GLU A 114 -13.30 0.16 11.22
N LEU A 115 -12.37 1.10 11.01
CA LEU A 115 -11.36 1.48 12.00
C LEU A 115 -11.29 2.99 12.20
N GLU A 116 -11.08 3.41 13.45
CA GLU A 116 -10.82 4.81 13.79
C GLU A 116 -9.43 5.23 13.26
N VAL A 117 -9.29 6.52 12.90
CA VAL A 117 -8.06 7.07 12.30
C VAL A 117 -6.82 6.85 13.18
N ASN A 118 -6.93 7.02 14.49
CA ASN A 118 -5.82 6.78 15.43
C ASN A 118 -5.33 5.32 15.38
N VAL A 119 -6.22 4.34 15.15
CA VAL A 119 -5.84 2.94 14.99
C VAL A 119 -5.05 2.76 13.69
N LEU A 120 -5.49 3.38 12.59
CA LEU A 120 -4.78 3.35 11.32
C LEU A 120 -3.37 3.95 11.45
N GLU A 121 -3.26 5.12 12.09
CA GLU A 121 -2.00 5.81 12.35
C GLU A 121 -1.03 4.99 13.22
N ASP A 122 -1.52 4.34 14.27
CA ASP A 122 -0.73 3.47 15.14
C ASP A 122 -0.10 2.30 14.38
N TRP A 123 -0.77 1.82 13.32
CA TRP A 123 -0.26 0.78 12.42
C TRP A 123 0.55 1.33 11.25
N GLY A 124 0.81 2.64 11.23
CA GLY A 124 1.55 3.30 10.16
C GLY A 124 0.78 3.37 8.84
N VAL A 125 -0.52 3.09 8.85
CA VAL A 125 -1.42 3.39 7.73
C VAL A 125 -1.73 4.88 7.85
N ARG A 126 -0.84 5.68 7.29
CA ARG A 126 -1.06 7.12 7.18
C ARG A 126 -2.11 7.33 6.11
N ASN A 127 -3.21 7.98 6.49
CA ASN A 127 -4.03 8.63 5.51
C ASN A 127 -3.19 9.78 4.94
N ASP A 128 -2.67 9.59 3.72
CA ASP A 128 -2.16 10.71 2.92
C ASP A 128 -3.32 11.62 2.46
N ILE A 129 -4.54 11.35 2.92
CA ILE A 129 -5.64 12.30 2.99
C ILE A 129 -5.24 13.37 3.99
N ILE A 130 -4.47 14.33 3.50
CA ILE A 130 -4.43 15.66 4.07
C ILE A 130 -5.90 16.12 4.01
N GLU A 131 -6.58 16.14 5.16
CA GLU A 131 -7.73 17.01 5.31
C GLU A 131 -7.22 18.42 5.04
N VAL A 132 -7.48 18.87 3.82
CA VAL A 132 -7.25 20.25 3.45
C VAL A 132 -8.33 21.02 4.18
N ASP A 133 -8.02 21.43 5.40
CA ASP A 133 -8.83 22.45 6.07
C ASP A 133 -8.91 23.65 5.11
N ASP A 134 -10.09 24.25 4.96
CA ASP A 134 -10.30 25.42 4.12
C ASP A 134 -9.44 26.62 4.60
N GLU A 135 -8.84 26.51 5.79
CA GLU A 135 -7.85 27.44 6.35
C GLU A 135 -6.40 27.21 5.88
N MET A 136 -6.10 26.17 5.09
CA MET A 136 -4.75 25.99 4.52
C MET A 136 -4.37 27.17 3.62
N MET A 137 -3.31 27.87 4.01
CA MET A 137 -2.80 29.05 3.32
C MET A 137 -2.38 28.72 1.88
N VAL A 138 -3.17 29.19 0.90
CA VAL A 138 -2.85 29.08 -0.53
C VAL A 138 -1.73 30.06 -0.88
N VAL A 139 -0.50 29.57 -1.06
CA VAL A 139 0.58 30.38 -1.65
C VAL A 139 0.34 30.44 -3.16
N SER A 140 -0.44 31.43 -3.60
CA SER A 140 -0.94 31.51 -4.97
C SER A 140 -0.01 32.20 -5.97
N ASP A 141 1.18 32.63 -5.58
CA ASP A 141 2.12 33.30 -6.48
C ASP A 141 3.55 32.73 -6.38
N TYR A 142 4.02 32.22 -7.52
CA TYR A 142 5.34 31.60 -7.73
C TYR A 142 6.52 32.50 -7.33
N ASP A 143 6.33 33.82 -7.42
CA ASP A 143 7.36 34.81 -7.08
C ASP A 143 7.67 34.91 -5.58
N GLU A 144 6.87 34.27 -4.71
CA GLU A 144 7.11 34.24 -3.25
C GLU A 144 7.89 33.00 -2.77
N ILE A 145 8.09 32.01 -3.64
CA ILE A 145 8.71 30.73 -3.25
C ILE A 145 10.21 30.83 -2.86
N PRO A 146 10.97 31.90 -3.13
CA PRO A 146 12.30 32.06 -2.52
C PRO A 146 12.36 32.84 -1.19
N LYS A 147 11.24 33.28 -0.59
CA LYS A 147 11.26 34.03 0.70
C LYS A 147 10.03 33.79 1.57
N ALA A 148 9.50 32.57 1.63
CA ALA A 148 8.46 32.22 2.60
C ALA A 148 9.05 32.27 4.03
N LYS A 149 9.00 33.45 4.65
CA LYS A 149 8.98 33.57 6.10
C LYS A 149 7.53 33.32 6.50
N GLU A 150 7.33 32.25 7.26
CA GLU A 150 6.04 31.71 7.72
C GLU A 150 5.40 30.74 6.71
N LEU A 151 6.06 29.58 6.59
CA LEU A 151 5.41 28.32 6.26
C LEU A 151 4.55 27.92 7.46
N ASP A 152 3.30 27.51 7.24
CA ASP A 152 2.51 26.91 8.30
C ASP A 152 2.91 25.43 8.43
N PHE A 153 3.35 25.07 9.62
CA PHE A 153 3.99 23.79 9.91
C PHE A 153 2.94 22.82 10.45
N SER A 154 2.40 21.96 9.58
CA SER A 154 1.95 20.63 10.03
C SER A 154 3.14 19.65 9.96
N ASP A 155 4.19 20.01 10.69
CA ASP A 155 5.42 19.27 11.05
C ASP A 155 6.19 18.36 10.05
N LYS A 156 5.73 18.03 8.84
CA LYS A 156 6.48 17.11 7.93
C LYS A 156 6.36 17.35 6.42
N TYR A 157 5.38 18.09 5.92
CA TYR A 157 5.15 18.20 4.48
C TYR A 157 4.89 19.62 3.98
N ILE A 158 5.20 19.86 2.70
CA ILE A 158 4.87 21.11 1.99
C ILE A 158 3.95 20.77 0.81
N ILE A 159 2.80 21.43 0.73
CA ILE A 159 1.84 21.30 -0.38
C ILE A 159 1.95 22.52 -1.29
N VAL A 160 2.20 22.30 -2.57
CA VAL A 160 2.20 23.37 -3.59
C VAL A 160 1.09 23.11 -4.60
N ARG A 161 0.25 24.13 -4.84
CA ARG A 161 -0.81 24.11 -5.85
C ARG A 161 -0.38 24.89 -7.09
N PHE A 162 -0.66 24.35 -8.28
CA PHE A 162 -0.38 24.99 -9.56
C PHE A 162 -1.67 25.32 -10.29
N LYS A 163 -1.74 26.50 -10.91
CA LYS A 163 -2.90 26.94 -11.70
C LYS A 163 -2.97 26.25 -13.07
N ASN A 164 -1.83 25.79 -13.56
CA ASN A 164 -1.70 25.14 -14.86
C ASN A 164 -0.47 24.22 -14.93
N ASP A 165 -0.46 23.37 -15.96
CA ASP A 165 0.62 22.40 -16.21
C ASP A 165 1.98 23.06 -16.53
N GLU A 166 1.99 24.29 -17.06
CA GLU A 166 3.22 25.00 -17.40
C GLU A 166 3.99 25.41 -16.12
N GLU A 167 3.26 25.97 -15.14
CA GLU A 167 3.79 26.29 -13.80
C GLU A 167 4.28 25.04 -13.07
N TYR A 168 3.52 23.96 -13.11
CA TYR A 168 3.91 22.67 -12.53
C TYR A 168 5.22 22.13 -13.15
N ASN A 169 5.29 22.05 -14.49
CA ASN A 169 6.44 21.48 -15.17
C ASN A 169 7.70 22.33 -14.97
N LYS A 170 7.56 23.66 -14.95
CA LYS A 170 8.65 24.58 -14.64
C LYS A 170 9.17 24.35 -13.21
N PHE A 171 8.27 24.27 -12.23
CA PHE A 171 8.61 24.05 -10.84
C PHE A 171 9.35 22.72 -10.61
N VAL A 172 8.83 21.61 -11.17
CA VAL A 172 9.47 20.28 -11.05
C VAL A 172 10.85 20.26 -11.72
N THR A 173 11.00 20.95 -12.86
CA THR A 173 12.28 21.06 -13.58
C THR A 173 13.31 21.87 -12.79
N GLU A 174 12.90 23.00 -12.20
CA GLU A 174 13.78 23.86 -11.40
C GLU A 174 14.17 23.22 -10.07
N LEU A 175 13.25 22.50 -9.42
CA LEU A 175 13.53 21.85 -8.14
C LEU A 175 14.45 20.65 -8.25
N ASN A 176 14.52 19.91 -9.37
CA ASN A 176 15.42 18.77 -9.55
C ASN A 176 15.46 17.79 -8.33
N ILE A 177 14.31 17.53 -7.72
CA ILE A 177 14.09 16.52 -6.67
C ILE A 177 13.21 15.42 -7.30
N PRO A 178 13.44 14.13 -7.02
CA PRO A 178 12.51 13.08 -7.44
C PRO A 178 11.14 13.33 -6.80
N VAL A 179 10.18 13.81 -7.59
CA VAL A 179 8.80 13.97 -7.14
C VAL A 179 8.15 12.59 -7.12
N GLU A 180 7.84 12.07 -5.93
CA GLU A 180 6.85 11.00 -5.83
C GLU A 180 5.48 11.60 -6.15
N ILE A 181 5.01 11.34 -7.37
CA ILE A 181 3.68 11.74 -7.81
C ILE A 181 2.69 10.85 -7.05
N SER A 182 2.12 11.35 -5.95
CA SER A 182 0.97 10.68 -5.32
C SER A 182 -0.23 10.72 -6.28
N PRO A 183 -1.02 9.64 -6.41
CA PRO A 183 -2.01 9.54 -7.48
C PRO A 183 -3.16 10.55 -7.32
N ASN A 184 -3.62 11.04 -8.47
CA ASN A 184 -4.80 11.88 -8.70
C ASN A 184 -5.81 11.98 -7.54
N PHE A 185 -5.92 13.17 -6.97
CA PHE A 185 -7.06 13.55 -6.12
C PHE A 185 -8.24 13.99 -7.00
N LYS A 186 -9.43 13.44 -6.75
CA LYS A 186 -10.68 13.97 -7.33
C LYS A 186 -11.10 15.19 -6.52
N ASN A 187 -11.11 16.36 -7.17
CA ASN A 187 -11.79 17.52 -6.63
C ASN A 187 -13.30 17.38 -6.95
N GLU A 188 -14.17 17.27 -5.93
CA GLU A 188 -15.62 17.19 -6.16
C GLU A 188 -16.26 18.55 -6.50
N SER A 189 -15.50 19.64 -6.49
CA SER A 189 -16.04 20.93 -6.92
C SER A 189 -14.97 21.81 -7.55
N ASN A 190 -14.93 21.79 -8.88
CA ASN A 190 -14.54 22.87 -9.80
C ASN A 190 -13.63 22.37 -10.93
N ALA A 191 -13.98 22.79 -12.15
CA ALA A 191 -13.40 22.37 -13.42
C ALA A 191 -12.03 23.00 -13.73
N GLU A 192 -11.17 23.20 -12.73
CA GLU A 192 -9.79 23.65 -12.93
C GLU A 192 -8.83 22.52 -12.53
N ILE A 193 -7.83 22.29 -13.40
CA ILE A 193 -6.81 21.25 -13.20
C ILE A 193 -5.86 21.76 -12.12
N GLU A 194 -6.22 21.56 -10.86
CA GLU A 194 -5.31 21.80 -9.73
C GLU A 194 -4.36 20.61 -9.62
N ARG A 195 -3.06 20.84 -9.84
CA ARG A 195 -2.03 19.87 -9.46
C ARG A 195 -1.49 20.21 -8.08
N LYS A 196 -1.43 19.20 -7.20
CA LYS A 196 -0.84 19.29 -5.87
C LYS A 196 0.44 18.46 -5.85
N VAL A 197 1.50 18.99 -5.26
CA VAL A 197 2.74 18.24 -4.97
C VAL A 197 3.00 18.29 -3.48
N ILE A 198 3.23 17.13 -2.89
CA ILE A 198 3.58 16.95 -1.48
C ILE A 198 5.09 16.66 -1.43
N PHE A 199 5.83 17.45 -0.66
CA PHE A 199 7.26 17.22 -0.42
C PHE A 199 7.51 16.82 1.02
N ASP A 200 8.46 15.92 1.25
CA ASP A 200 9.06 15.72 2.57
C ASP A 200 9.89 16.97 2.93
N TYR A 201 9.66 17.49 4.14
CA TYR A 201 10.34 18.67 4.67
C TYR A 201 11.87 18.54 4.66
N GLU A 202 12.42 17.37 4.97
CA GLU A 202 13.87 17.15 5.05
C GLU A 202 14.55 17.25 3.67
N ASP A 203 13.85 16.82 2.61
CA ASP A 203 14.33 16.89 1.22
C ASP A 203 14.40 18.33 0.71
N LEU A 204 13.45 19.17 1.10
CA LEU A 204 13.42 20.60 0.75
C LEU A 204 14.41 21.42 1.59
N HIS A 205 14.45 21.18 2.90
CA HIS A 205 15.30 21.93 3.83
C HIS A 205 16.80 21.74 3.53
N THR A 206 17.21 20.58 3.00
CA THR A 206 18.61 20.32 2.63
C THR A 206 19.04 21.08 1.36
N LYS A 207 18.09 21.42 0.47
CA LYS A 207 18.37 22.03 -0.84
C LYS A 207 18.38 23.56 -0.84
N PHE A 208 17.65 24.18 0.08
CA PHE A 208 17.50 25.64 0.18
C PHE A 208 18.34 26.30 1.29
N LYS A 209 19.37 25.60 1.78
CA LYS A 209 20.43 26.18 2.63
C LYS A 209 21.58 26.78 1.82
#